data_AF-A0A3N5YWG0-F1
#
_entry.id   AF-A0A3N5YWG0-F1
#
_cell.length_a   1.000
_cell.length_b   1.000
_cell.length_c   1.000
_cell.angle_alpha   90.00
_cell.angle_beta   90.00
_cell.angle_gamma   90.00
#
_symmetry.space_group_name_H-M   'P 1'
#
loop_
_entity.id
_entity.type
_entity.pdbx_description
1 polymer ?
#
loop_
_entity_poly.entity_id
_entity_poly.type
_entity_poly.pdbx_seq_one_letter_code
_entity_poly.pdbx_strand_id
1 'polypeptide(L)'
;MTPMTETAARDAVGAAATLLPASLLARLLGKSASEWTLDDLVNLCAETGVRIVSLMHVGGDGTLKTLDFVPSHERHLREILTAGERADGSSVFPGMGVPVGASDIVLRPRLSTAFLDPFSPHPTLALLAAH
;
A
#
# COMPACT_ATOMS: atom_id res chain seq x y z
N MET A 1 8.95 -25.09 63.33
CA MET A 1 10.09 -24.85 62.43
C MET A 1 9.51 -24.53 61.07
N THR A 2 9.54 -23.25 60.71
CA THR A 2 8.83 -22.62 59.59
C THR A 2 9.43 -23.03 58.25
N PRO A 3 8.66 -23.42 57.22
CA PRO A 3 9.10 -23.23 55.85
C PRO A 3 8.75 -21.80 55.42
N MET A 4 9.79 -21.09 54.98
CA MET A 4 9.72 -19.73 54.45
C MET A 4 8.72 -19.62 53.30
N THR A 5 7.93 -18.56 53.36
CA THR A 5 7.04 -18.08 52.31
C THR A 5 7.88 -17.60 51.11
N GLU A 6 8.02 -18.42 50.07
CA GLU A 6 8.49 -17.94 48.76
C GLU A 6 7.26 -17.54 47.92
N THR A 7 6.64 -16.44 48.36
CA THR A 7 5.70 -15.64 47.56
C THR A 7 6.42 -14.33 47.23
N ALA A 8 6.24 -13.87 45.99
CA ALA A 8 6.73 -12.62 45.42
C ALA A 8 8.06 -12.68 44.64
N ALA A 9 8.10 -13.44 43.53
CA ALA A 9 9.00 -13.14 42.41
C ALA A 9 8.52 -13.68 41.05
N ARG A 10 7.21 -13.82 40.82
CA ARG A 10 6.67 -14.28 39.53
C ARG A 10 5.64 -13.37 38.88
N ASP A 11 5.38 -12.19 39.46
CA ASP A 11 4.37 -11.24 38.95
C ASP A 11 4.96 -10.10 38.10
N ALA A 12 6.11 -10.31 37.45
CA ALA A 12 6.76 -9.25 36.65
C ALA A 12 7.08 -9.66 35.19
N VAL A 13 6.35 -10.62 34.61
CA VAL A 13 6.34 -10.83 33.15
C VAL A 13 4.89 -10.76 32.65
N GLY A 14 4.27 -9.62 32.92
CA GLY A 14 2.92 -9.27 32.48
C GLY A 14 2.92 -8.05 31.57
N ALA A 15 3.90 -7.90 30.68
CA ALA A 15 3.73 -7.00 29.54
C ALA A 15 2.86 -7.76 28.53
N ALA A 16 1.57 -7.43 28.49
CA ALA A 16 0.70 -7.86 27.41
C ALA A 16 1.45 -7.67 26.09
N ALA A 17 1.66 -8.74 25.32
CA ALA A 17 2.28 -8.64 24.01
C ALA A 17 1.41 -7.68 23.18
N THR A 18 1.87 -6.44 23.01
CA THR A 18 1.17 -5.44 22.22
C THR A 18 1.05 -6.01 20.81
N LEU A 19 -0.16 -6.42 20.42
CA LEU A 19 -0.44 -6.92 19.09
C LEU A 19 -0.21 -5.77 18.11
N LEU A 20 0.92 -5.84 17.39
CA LEU A 20 1.20 -4.89 16.33
C LEU A 20 0.49 -5.34 15.05
N PRO A 21 -0.07 -4.40 14.25
CA PRO A 21 -0.60 -4.73 12.93
C PRO A 21 0.46 -5.41 12.05
N ALA A 22 0.05 -6.40 11.25
CA ALA A 22 0.96 -7.05 10.30
C ALA A 22 1.47 -6.09 9.21
N SER A 23 0.66 -5.09 8.83
CA SER A 23 1.06 -4.07 7.86
C SER A 23 2.15 -3.16 8.42
N LEU A 24 3.28 -3.07 7.71
CA LEU A 24 4.34 -2.13 8.02
C LEU A 24 3.83 -0.67 7.98
N LEU A 25 3.04 -0.31 6.97
CA LEU A 25 2.44 1.03 6.89
C LEU A 25 1.54 1.33 8.09
N ALA A 26 0.71 0.39 8.52
CA ALA A 26 -0.16 0.61 9.67
C ALA A 26 0.66 0.86 10.95
N ARG A 27 1.80 0.19 11.09
CA ARG A 27 2.75 0.42 12.20
C ARG A 27 3.46 1.77 12.09
N LEU A 28 3.86 2.19 10.89
CA LEU A 28 4.53 3.47 10.65
C LEU A 28 3.58 4.65 10.86
N LEU A 29 2.35 4.55 10.37
CA LEU A 29 1.34 5.60 10.46
C LEU A 29 0.62 5.63 11.82
N GLY A 30 0.67 4.54 12.60
CA GLY A 30 -0.05 4.42 13.86
C GLY A 30 -1.57 4.42 13.71
N LYS A 31 -2.08 4.12 12.50
CA LYS A 31 -3.50 4.19 12.12
C LYS A 31 -3.91 2.93 11.38
N SER A 32 -5.17 2.55 11.49
CA SER A 32 -5.72 1.46 10.68
C SER A 32 -5.80 1.86 9.20
N ALA A 33 -5.78 0.87 8.29
CA ALA A 33 -5.75 1.14 6.86
C ALA A 33 -6.98 1.92 6.34
N SER A 34 -8.12 1.77 7.00
CA SER A 34 -9.34 2.53 6.71
C SER A 34 -9.26 4.01 7.05
N GLU A 35 -8.30 4.41 7.88
CA GLU A 35 -8.12 5.80 8.35
C GLU A 35 -7.01 6.53 7.59
N TRP A 36 -6.32 5.87 6.66
CA TRP A 36 -5.24 6.49 5.90
C TRP A 36 -5.79 7.57 4.97
N THR A 37 -5.15 8.74 5.04
CA THR A 37 -5.45 9.88 4.19
C THR A 37 -4.42 10.00 3.06
N LEU A 38 -4.72 10.88 2.10
CA LEU A 38 -3.76 11.26 1.06
C LEU A 38 -2.46 11.81 1.68
N ASP A 39 -2.60 12.71 2.67
CA ASP A 39 -1.45 13.36 3.31
C ASP A 39 -0.59 12.36 4.08
N ASP A 40 -1.21 11.37 4.74
CA ASP A 40 -0.47 10.29 5.40
C ASP A 40 0.45 9.56 4.42
N LEU A 41 -0.07 9.17 3.25
CA LEU A 41 0.71 8.43 2.26
C LEU A 41 1.75 9.30 1.54
N VAL A 42 1.44 10.57 1.28
CA VAL A 42 2.40 11.52 0.67
C VAL A 42 3.57 11.79 1.62
N ASN A 43 3.29 12.06 2.90
CA ASN A 43 4.33 12.26 3.92
C ASN A 43 5.18 11.01 4.10
N LEU A 44 4.55 9.84 4.17
CA LEU A 44 5.26 8.56 4.23
C LEU A 44 6.19 8.36 3.02
N CYS A 45 5.74 8.68 1.80
CA CYS A 45 6.59 8.59 0.61
C CYS A 45 7.84 9.47 0.72
N ALA A 46 7.69 10.69 1.25
CA ALA A 46 8.81 11.59 1.47
C ALA A 46 9.78 11.06 2.54
N GLU A 47 9.27 10.54 3.66
CA GLU A 47 10.09 10.00 4.76
C GLU A 47 10.83 8.71 4.40
N THR A 48 10.18 7.83 3.62
CA THR A 48 10.73 6.52 3.22
C THR A 48 11.52 6.56 1.92
N GLY A 49 11.54 7.72 1.24
CA GLY A 49 12.25 7.91 -0.02
C GLY A 49 11.63 7.16 -1.20
N VAL A 50 10.33 6.90 -1.18
CA VAL A 50 9.60 6.25 -2.29
C VAL A 50 9.82 7.03 -3.59
N ARG A 51 10.15 6.29 -4.65
CA ARG A 51 10.42 6.82 -6.00
C ARG A 51 9.45 6.30 -7.05
N ILE A 52 8.82 5.16 -6.78
CA ILE A 52 7.92 4.47 -7.69
C ILE A 52 6.56 4.29 -7.00
N VAL A 53 5.49 4.54 -7.75
CA VAL A 53 4.12 4.19 -7.34
C VAL A 53 3.61 3.12 -8.28
N SER A 54 3.29 1.96 -7.74
CA SER A 54 2.79 0.82 -8.49
C SER A 54 1.27 0.70 -8.31
N LEU A 55 0.52 0.86 -9.40
CA LEU A 55 -0.92 0.61 -9.42
C LEU A 55 -1.18 -0.82 -9.90
N MET A 56 -1.64 -1.65 -8.98
CA MET A 56 -1.93 -3.06 -9.22
C MET A 56 -3.41 -3.24 -9.55
N HIS A 57 -3.74 -3.88 -10.67
CA HIS A 57 -5.13 -4.10 -11.08
C HIS A 57 -5.33 -5.52 -11.60
N VAL A 58 -6.58 -5.99 -11.56
CA VAL A 58 -6.93 -7.27 -12.20
C VAL A 58 -7.16 -7.02 -13.69
N GLY A 59 -6.41 -7.73 -14.55
CA GLY A 59 -6.57 -7.70 -15.99
C GLY A 59 -7.79 -8.51 -16.48
N GLY A 60 -8.12 -8.40 -17.77
CA GLY A 60 -9.22 -9.17 -18.36
C GLY A 60 -9.08 -10.69 -18.29
N ASP A 61 -7.86 -11.18 -18.14
CA ASP A 61 -7.48 -12.58 -17.96
C ASP A 61 -7.58 -13.05 -16.49
N GLY A 62 -7.98 -12.17 -15.56
CA GLY A 62 -8.04 -12.46 -14.13
C GLY A 62 -6.70 -12.39 -13.41
N THR A 63 -5.61 -12.07 -14.10
CA THR A 63 -4.28 -11.94 -13.49
C THR A 63 -4.09 -10.57 -12.85
N LEU A 64 -3.33 -10.51 -11.75
CA LEU A 64 -2.92 -9.25 -11.14
C LEU A 64 -1.75 -8.67 -11.94
N LYS A 65 -1.97 -7.49 -12.52
CA LYS A 65 -1.00 -6.74 -13.32
C LYS A 65 -0.61 -5.47 -12.57
N THR A 66 0.57 -4.93 -12.88
CA THR A 66 1.11 -3.73 -12.23
C THR A 66 1.54 -2.72 -13.30
N LEU A 67 1.18 -1.45 -13.08
CA LEU A 67 1.75 -0.32 -13.80
C LEU A 67 2.55 0.57 -12.84
N ASP A 68 3.79 0.85 -13.23
CA ASP A 68 4.73 1.64 -12.42
C ASP A 68 4.79 3.08 -12.91
N PHE A 69 4.64 4.00 -11.98
CA PHE A 69 4.72 5.44 -12.19
C PHE A 69 5.89 6.01 -11.42
N VAL A 70 6.58 6.99 -12.01
CA VAL A 70 7.67 7.73 -11.35
C VAL A 70 7.19 9.16 -11.14
N PRO A 71 6.63 9.49 -9.96
CA PRO A 71 6.20 10.84 -9.67
C PRO A 71 7.38 11.81 -9.74
N SER A 72 7.24 12.85 -10.56
CA SER A 72 8.26 13.88 -10.76
C SER A 72 8.28 14.93 -9.65
N HIS A 73 7.17 15.11 -8.94
CA HIS A 73 7.01 16.03 -7.82
C HIS A 73 5.81 15.64 -6.95
N GLU A 74 5.69 16.23 -5.75
CA GLU A 74 4.62 15.93 -4.80
C GLU A 74 3.21 16.09 -5.40
N ARG A 75 2.98 17.14 -6.20
CA ARG A 75 1.68 17.33 -6.88
C ARG A 75 1.32 16.15 -7.80
N HIS A 76 2.29 15.59 -8.52
CA HIS A 76 2.05 14.46 -9.43
C HIS A 76 1.79 13.18 -8.63
N LEU A 77 2.51 12.98 -7.52
CA LEU A 77 2.20 11.90 -6.57
C LEU A 77 0.76 12.02 -6.04
N ARG A 78 0.34 13.22 -5.64
CA ARG A 78 -1.03 13.49 -5.17
C ARG A 78 -2.06 13.20 -6.26
N GLU A 79 -1.81 13.62 -7.49
CA GLU A 79 -2.68 13.34 -8.64
C GLU A 79 -2.83 11.83 -8.89
N ILE A 80 -1.72 11.07 -8.90
CA ILE A 80 -1.75 9.61 -9.03
C ILE A 80 -2.59 8.99 -7.90
N LEU A 81 -2.33 9.37 -6.64
CA LEU A 81 -3.01 8.79 -5.48
C LEU A 81 -4.50 9.18 -5.34
N THR A 82 -4.93 10.28 -5.99
CA THR A 82 -6.32 10.77 -5.90
C THR A 82 -7.14 10.46 -7.13
N ALA A 83 -6.66 10.89 -8.30
CA ALA A 83 -7.35 10.78 -9.57
C ALA A 83 -7.04 9.44 -10.28
N GLY A 84 -5.90 8.83 -9.97
CA GLY A 84 -5.38 7.70 -10.72
C GLY A 84 -4.58 8.13 -11.94
N GLU A 85 -4.32 7.18 -12.83
CA GLU A 85 -3.54 7.40 -14.04
C GLU A 85 -4.20 6.72 -15.25
N ARG A 86 -4.01 7.29 -16.45
CA ARG A 86 -4.63 6.80 -17.69
C ARG A 86 -3.77 5.71 -18.30
N ALA A 87 -4.33 4.51 -18.35
CA ALA A 87 -3.72 3.38 -19.06
C ALA A 87 -4.45 3.12 -20.38
N ASP A 88 -3.70 2.66 -21.39
CA ASP A 88 -4.27 2.15 -22.63
C ASP A 88 -5.06 0.86 -22.35
N GLY A 89 -6.38 0.93 -22.46
CA GLY A 89 -7.28 -0.20 -22.19
C GLY A 89 -7.07 -1.38 -23.13
N SER A 90 -6.48 -1.18 -24.31
CA SER A 90 -6.16 -2.27 -25.22
C SER A 90 -5.02 -3.15 -24.71
N SER A 91 -4.08 -2.58 -23.94
CA SER A 91 -3.03 -3.33 -23.23
C SER A 91 -3.57 -4.07 -22.01
N VAL A 92 -4.64 -3.55 -21.39
CA VAL A 92 -5.22 -4.07 -20.15
C VAL A 92 -6.23 -5.22 -20.41
N PHE A 93 -6.98 -5.16 -21.51
CA PHE A 93 -7.99 -6.15 -21.90
C PHE A 93 -7.71 -6.74 -23.29
N PRO A 94 -6.67 -7.58 -23.45
CA PRO A 94 -6.38 -8.20 -24.74
C PRO A 94 -7.55 -9.12 -25.16
N GLY A 95 -8.03 -8.96 -26.40
CA GLY A 95 -9.02 -9.87 -27.00
C GLY A 95 -10.50 -9.52 -26.79
N MET A 96 -10.83 -8.42 -26.10
CA MET A 96 -12.23 -7.96 -25.90
C MET A 96 -12.80 -7.10 -27.04
N GLY A 97 -12.17 -7.07 -28.22
CA GLY A 97 -12.67 -6.29 -29.37
C GLY A 97 -12.60 -4.76 -29.21
N VAL A 98 -11.88 -4.29 -28.19
CA VAL A 98 -11.58 -2.87 -27.96
C VAL A 98 -10.56 -2.41 -29.02
N PRO A 99 -10.85 -1.38 -29.85
CA PRO A 99 -9.89 -0.90 -30.82
C PRO A 99 -8.63 -0.38 -30.12
N VAL A 100 -7.46 -0.78 -30.62
CA VAL A 100 -6.15 -0.32 -30.15
C VAL A 100 -6.13 1.22 -30.20
N GLY A 101 -5.93 1.87 -29.05
CA GLY A 101 -5.87 3.33 -28.93
C GLY A 101 -7.20 4.08 -28.82
N ALA A 102 -8.35 3.40 -28.62
CA ALA A 102 -9.66 4.06 -28.50
C ALA A 102 -10.35 3.91 -27.13
N SER A 103 -9.67 3.37 -26.11
CA SER A 103 -10.28 3.19 -24.78
C SER A 103 -9.24 3.39 -23.69
N ASP A 104 -8.98 4.65 -23.35
CA ASP A 104 -8.26 4.94 -22.12
C ASP A 104 -9.12 4.52 -20.93
N ILE A 105 -8.54 3.71 -20.05
CA ILE A 105 -9.13 3.42 -18.74
C ILE A 105 -8.35 4.20 -17.69
N VAL A 106 -9.02 4.57 -16.60
CA VAL A 106 -8.36 5.23 -15.47
C VAL A 106 -8.20 4.22 -14.36
N LEU A 107 -6.96 3.92 -13.98
CA LEU A 107 -6.69 3.11 -12.80
C LEU A 107 -6.84 3.97 -11.54
N ARG A 108 -7.92 3.76 -10.80
CA ARG A 108 -8.22 4.51 -9.57
C ARG A 108 -7.68 3.75 -8.35
N PRO A 109 -6.65 4.26 -7.66
CA PRO A 109 -6.08 3.60 -6.49
C PRO A 109 -7.01 3.61 -5.28
N ARG A 110 -6.85 2.61 -4.41
CA ARG A 110 -7.49 2.54 -3.10
C ARG A 110 -6.43 2.70 -2.02
N LEU A 111 -6.42 3.86 -1.36
CA LEU A 111 -5.39 4.22 -0.37
C LEU A 111 -5.22 3.16 0.73
N SER A 112 -6.32 2.63 1.24
CA SER A 112 -6.34 1.60 2.31
C SER A 112 -5.70 0.26 1.92
N THR A 113 -5.31 0.08 0.66
CA THR A 113 -4.64 -1.12 0.17
C THR A 113 -3.13 -0.93 0.02
N ALA A 114 -2.63 0.27 0.33
CA ALA A 114 -1.23 0.60 0.16
C ALA A 114 -0.30 -0.31 0.98
N PHE A 115 0.81 -0.73 0.37
CA PHE A 115 1.93 -1.38 1.02
C PHE A 115 3.25 -0.92 0.41
N LEU A 116 4.33 -0.94 1.20
CA LEU A 116 5.68 -0.77 0.65
C LEU A 116 6.09 -2.13 0.10
N ASP A 117 6.45 -2.18 -1.19
CA ASP A 117 6.87 -3.43 -1.83
C ASP A 117 8.22 -3.88 -1.25
N PRO A 118 8.28 -5.00 -0.51
CA PRO A 118 9.51 -5.46 0.12
C PRO A 118 10.47 -6.15 -0.86
N PHE A 119 10.03 -6.42 -2.09
CA PHE A 119 10.81 -7.12 -3.12
C PHE A 119 11.29 -6.19 -4.23
N SER A 120 10.74 -4.98 -4.32
CA SER A 120 11.17 -4.00 -5.31
C SER A 120 12.61 -3.53 -5.03
N PRO A 121 13.49 -3.49 -6.04
CA PRO A 121 14.85 -2.98 -5.89
C PRO A 121 14.89 -1.47 -5.63
N HIS A 122 13.78 -0.77 -5.86
CA HIS A 122 13.62 0.65 -5.61
C HIS A 122 12.50 0.87 -4.58
N PRO A 123 12.62 1.86 -3.67
CA PRO A 123 11.53 2.21 -2.76
C PRO A 123 10.22 2.47 -3.50
N THR A 124 9.25 1.58 -3.32
CA THR A 124 8.03 1.52 -4.13
C THR A 124 6.80 1.45 -3.23
N LEU A 125 5.85 2.36 -3.45
CA LEU A 125 4.52 2.31 -2.85
C LEU A 125 3.58 1.60 -3.82
N ALA A 126 3.07 0.43 -3.45
CA ALA A 126 2.13 -0.34 -4.25
C ALA A 126 0.71 -0.20 -3.69
N LEU A 127 -0.29 -0.05 -4.57
CA LEU A 127 -1.70 0.04 -4.21
C LEU A 127 -2.54 -0.78 -5.18
N LEU A 128 -3.63 -1.37 -4.69
CA LEU A 128 -4.67 -1.92 -5.56
C LEU A 128 -5.45 -0.78 -6.21
N ALA A 129 -5.76 -0.94 -7.49
CA ALA A 129 -6.53 -0.03 -8.30
C ALA A 129 -7.67 -0.76 -9.00
N ALA A 130 -8.76 -0.03 -9.26
CA ALA A 130 -9.87 -0.48 -10.08
C ALA A 130 -9.89 0.30 -11.40
N HIS A 131 -10.39 -0.35 -12.45
CA HIS A 131 -10.71 0.28 -13.73
C HIS A 131 -12.08 0.96 -13.68
#